data_AF-A0A0N9IHC4-F1
#
_entry.id   AF-A0A0N9IHC4-F1
#
_cell.length_a   1.000
_cell.length_b   1.000
_cell.length_c   1.000
_cell.angle_alpha   90.00
_cell.angle_beta   90.00
_cell.angle_gamma   90.00
#
_symmetry.space_group_name_H-M   'P 1'
#
loop_
_entity.id
_entity.type
_entity.pdbx_description
1 polymer ?
#
loop_
_entity_poly.entity_id
_entity_poly.type
_entity_poly.pdbx_seq_one_letter_code
_entity_poly.pdbx_strand_id
1 'polypeptide(L)'
;MTPEQRSLRARIAAHASWATTSDRGEKARKGAAALLERFERQVDPDGVLPAEERRQRALSARKAHMLSLAAKSATARRRGA
;
A
#
# COMPACT_ATOMS: atom_id res chain seq x y z
N MET A 1 -24.01 -3.87 5.08
CA MET A 1 -23.27 -2.59 5.07
C MET A 1 -23.10 -2.14 3.63
N THR A 2 -23.65 -1.00 3.24
CA THR A 2 -23.58 -0.44 1.87
C THR A 2 -22.19 0.15 1.59
N PRO A 3 -21.77 0.35 0.32
CA PRO A 3 -20.50 1.00 -0.02
C PRO A 3 -20.27 2.35 0.67
N GLU A 4 -21.31 3.17 0.77
CA GLU A 4 -21.28 4.50 1.40
C GLU A 4 -21.01 4.37 2.90
N GLN A 5 -21.69 3.42 3.56
CA GLN A 5 -21.48 3.12 4.98
C GLN A 5 -20.05 2.62 5.25
N ARG A 6 -19.47 1.80 4.35
CA ARG A 6 -18.06 1.37 4.45
C ARG A 6 -17.11 2.56 4.36
N SER A 7 -17.35 3.45 3.40
CA SER A 7 -16.52 4.64 3.18
C SER A 7 -16.56 5.58 4.39
N LEU A 8 -17.75 5.85 4.92
CA LEU A 8 -17.92 6.67 6.13
C LEU A 8 -17.19 6.07 7.33
N ARG A 9 -17.35 4.76 7.58
CA ARG A 9 -16.68 4.05 8.67
C ARG A 9 -15.15 4.10 8.53
N ALA A 10 -14.61 3.94 7.32
CA ALA A 10 -13.18 4.03 7.07
C ALA A 10 -12.63 5.45 7.35
N ARG A 11 -13.38 6.49 6.97
CA ARG A 11 -13.01 7.89 7.26
C ARG A 11 -13.00 8.18 8.76
N ILE A 12 -14.03 7.76 9.49
CA ILE A 12 -14.10 7.90 10.96
C ILE A 12 -12.88 7.23 11.61
N ALA A 13 -12.61 5.97 11.23
CA ALA A 13 -11.47 5.22 11.76
C ALA A 13 -10.12 5.91 11.47
N ALA A 14 -9.94 6.47 10.26
CA ALA A 14 -8.73 7.19 9.90
C ALA A 14 -8.52 8.43 10.79
N HIS A 15 -9.54 9.28 10.95
CA HIS A 15 -9.44 10.48 11.80
C HIS A 15 -9.21 10.13 13.27
N ALA A 16 -9.93 9.15 13.81
CA ALA A 16 -9.73 8.68 15.18
C ALA A 16 -8.31 8.15 15.39
N SER A 17 -7.79 7.37 14.43
CA SER A 17 -6.43 6.83 14.48
C SER A 17 -5.36 7.92 14.45
N TRP A 18 -5.57 9.01 13.70
CA TRP A 18 -4.62 10.13 13.65
C TRP A 18 -4.72 11.05 14.87
N ALA A 19 -5.87 11.15 15.52
CA ALA A 19 -6.05 11.95 16.74
C ALA A 19 -5.19 11.46 17.90
N THR A 20 -4.89 10.15 17.96
CA THR A 20 -4.08 9.54 19.03
C THR A 20 -2.65 9.22 18.61
N THR A 21 -2.22 9.60 17.40
CA THR A 21 -0.85 9.34 16.94
C THR A 21 0.09 10.45 17.40
N SER A 22 1.00 10.12 18.31
CA SER A 22 2.05 11.02 18.81
C SER A 22 3.16 11.26 17.78
N ASP A 23 3.71 10.20 17.18
CA ASP A 23 4.71 10.27 16.10
C ASP A 23 4.09 9.83 14.76
N ARG A 24 3.79 10.80 13.91
CA ARG A 24 3.24 10.55 12.56
C ARG A 24 4.26 9.93 11.61
N GLY A 25 5.54 10.28 11.76
CA GLY A 25 6.63 9.78 10.92
C GLY A 25 6.91 8.30 11.19
N GLU A 26 6.92 7.89 12.46
CA GLU A 26 7.01 6.48 12.85
C GLU A 26 5.85 5.67 12.29
N LYS A 27 4.61 6.15 12.44
CA LYS A 27 3.42 5.46 11.90
C LYS A 27 3.51 5.29 10.39
N ALA A 28 3.96 6.32 9.66
CA ALA A 28 4.16 6.23 8.22
C ALA A 28 5.26 5.22 7.84
N ARG A 29 6.39 5.20 8.56
CA ARG A 29 7.47 4.23 8.34
C ARG A 29 7.01 2.79 8.57
N LYS A 30 6.25 2.53 9.64
CA LYS A 30 5.66 1.20 9.89
C LYS A 30 4.71 0.77 8.77
N GLY A 31 3.86 1.67 8.29
CA GLY A 31 2.98 1.39 7.16
C GLY A 31 3.75 1.10 5.87
N ALA A 32 4.82 1.86 5.59
CA ALA A 32 5.67 1.62 4.43
C ALA A 32 6.41 0.27 4.52
N ALA A 33 6.89 -0.11 5.71
CA ALA A 33 7.54 -1.40 5.94
C ALA A 33 6.56 -2.57 5.72
N ALA A 34 5.36 -2.52 6.31
CA ALA A 34 4.35 -3.56 6.14
C ALA A 34 3.90 -3.73 4.68
N LEU A 35 3.77 -2.61 3.94
CA LEU A 35 3.47 -2.66 2.51
C LEU A 35 4.59 -3.36 1.73
N LEU A 36 5.85 -3.10 2.06
CA LEU A 36 6.98 -3.69 1.37
C LEU A 36 7.15 -5.18 1.71
N GLU A 37 6.90 -5.59 2.95
CA GLU A 37 6.87 -6.99 3.39
C GLU A 37 5.86 -7.82 2.59
N ARG A 38 4.70 -7.24 2.23
CA ARG A 38 3.74 -7.88 1.33
C ARG A 38 4.38 -8.18 -0.04
N PHE A 39 5.19 -7.26 -0.58
CA PHE A 39 5.89 -7.50 -1.85
C PHE A 39 7.04 -8.48 -1.71
N GLU A 40 7.74 -8.51 -0.57
CA GLU A 40 8.79 -9.50 -0.29
C GLU A 40 8.21 -10.93 -0.32
N ARG A 41 7.07 -11.16 0.35
CA ARG A 41 6.35 -12.44 0.27
C ARG A 41 5.82 -12.77 -1.13
N GLN A 42 5.53 -11.76 -1.94
CA GLN A 42 5.02 -11.97 -3.30
C GLN A 42 6.15 -12.39 -4.26
N VAL A 43 7.35 -11.83 -4.11
CA VAL A 43 8.50 -12.13 -4.99
C VAL A 43 9.31 -13.34 -4.54
N ASP A 44 9.16 -13.74 -3.28
CA ASP A 44 9.82 -14.90 -2.68
C ASP A 44 8.88 -15.60 -1.68
N PRO A 45 7.86 -16.33 -2.16
CA PRO A 45 6.90 -17.03 -1.30
C PRO A 45 7.53 -18.09 -0.41
N ASP A 46 8.55 -18.78 -0.93
CA ASP A 46 9.24 -19.88 -0.25
C ASP A 46 10.42 -19.40 0.61
N GLY A 47 10.77 -18.11 0.54
CA GLY A 47 11.81 -17.52 1.37
C GLY A 47 13.24 -17.97 1.04
N VAL A 48 13.49 -18.38 -0.22
CA VAL A 48 14.76 -18.99 -0.64
C VAL A 48 15.80 -17.97 -1.07
N LEU A 49 15.39 -16.73 -1.34
CA LEU A 49 16.30 -15.69 -1.81
C LEU A 49 17.08 -15.06 -0.65
N PRO A 50 18.35 -14.64 -0.89
CA PRO A 50 19.05 -13.77 0.03
C PRO A 50 18.25 -12.51 0.35
N ALA A 51 18.33 -12.01 1.58
CA ALA A 51 17.50 -10.91 2.07
C ALA A 51 17.60 -9.64 1.20
N GLU A 52 18.81 -9.28 0.76
CA GLU A 52 19.04 -8.10 -0.10
C GLU A 52 18.43 -8.29 -1.49
N GLU A 53 18.62 -9.46 -2.11
CA GLU A 53 18.04 -9.77 -3.42
C GLU A 53 16.51 -9.75 -3.36
N ARG A 54 15.93 -10.37 -2.33
CA ARG A 54 14.47 -10.32 -2.07
C ARG A 54 13.99 -8.88 -1.91
N ARG A 55 14.75 -8.04 -1.19
CA ARG A 55 14.42 -6.63 -0.97
C ARG A 55 14.41 -5.85 -2.28
N GLN A 56 15.44 -6.00 -3.12
CA GLN A 56 15.52 -5.31 -4.41
C GLN A 56 14.37 -5.73 -5.36
N ARG A 57 14.04 -7.02 -5.39
CA ARG A 57 12.89 -7.52 -6.14
C ARG A 57 11.58 -6.96 -5.62
N ALA A 58 11.39 -6.90 -4.30
CA ALA A 58 10.20 -6.36 -3.68
C ALA A 58 10.01 -4.85 -3.98
N LEU A 59 11.09 -4.08 -3.97
CA LEU A 59 11.09 -2.66 -4.35
C LEU A 59 10.67 -2.48 -5.82
N SER A 60 11.20 -3.32 -6.71
CA SER A 60 10.82 -3.33 -8.12
C SER A 60 9.35 -3.72 -8.33
N ALA A 61 8.88 -4.76 -7.65
CA ALA A 61 7.48 -5.19 -7.68
C ALA A 61 6.54 -4.10 -7.15
N ARG A 62 6.90 -3.42 -6.07
CA ARG A 62 6.17 -2.26 -5.55
C ARG A 62 6.07 -1.16 -6.61
N LYS A 63 7.19 -0.80 -7.27
CA LYS A 63 7.20 0.24 -8.31
C LYS A 63 6.28 -0.14 -9.48
N ALA A 64 6.37 -1.37 -9.97
CA ALA A 64 5.50 -1.88 -11.03
C ALA A 64 4.02 -1.83 -10.64
N HIS A 65 3.68 -2.23 -9.40
CA HIS A 65 2.32 -2.16 -8.90
C HIS A 65 1.75 -0.74 -8.91
N MET A 66 2.51 0.23 -8.39
CA MET A 66 2.08 1.63 -8.35
C MET A 66 1.91 2.21 -9.76
N LEU A 67 2.80 1.88 -10.71
CA LEU A 67 2.68 2.27 -12.10
C LEU A 67 1.42 1.67 -12.76
N SER A 68 1.10 0.41 -12.47
CA SER A 68 -0.14 -0.22 -12.96
C SER A 68 -1.39 0.49 -12.44
N LEU A 69 -1.43 0.86 -11.15
CA LEU A 69 -2.52 1.65 -10.58
C LEU A 69 -2.65 3.01 -11.25
N ALA A 70 -1.54 3.71 -11.48
CA ALA A 70 -1.54 5.00 -12.16
C ALA A 70 -2.07 4.90 -13.60
N ALA A 71 -1.66 3.89 -14.36
CA ALA A 71 -2.13 3.64 -15.72
C ALA A 71 -3.65 3.35 -15.77
N LYS A 72 -4.15 2.51 -14.85
CA LYS A 72 -5.58 2.24 -14.71
C LYS A 72 -6.36 3.51 -14.37
N SER A 73 -5.85 4.30 -13.44
CA SER A 73 -6.44 5.57 -13.01
C SER A 73 -6.52 6.59 -14.16
N ALA A 74 -5.44 6.73 -14.94
CA ALA A 74 -5.41 7.60 -16.11
C ALA A 74 -6.42 7.16 -17.19
N THR A 75 -6.55 5.84 -17.41
CA THR A 75 -7.53 5.30 -18.35
C THR A 75 -8.96 5.54 -17.91
N ALA A 76 -9.27 5.38 -16.62
CA ALA A 76 -10.59 5.67 -16.08
C ALA A 76 -10.97 7.15 -16.23
N ARG A 77 -10.05 8.07 -15.93
CA ARG A 77 -10.28 9.52 -16.12
C ARG A 77 -10.55 9.88 -17.58
N ARG A 78 -9.82 9.29 -18.53
CA ARG A 78 -10.03 9.53 -19.98
C ARG A 78 -11.38 9.05 -20.49
N ARG A 79 -11.99 8.05 -19.85
CA ARG A 79 -13.32 7.51 -20.25
C ARG A 79 -14.49 8.32 -19.71
N GLY A 80 -14.27 9.08 -18.63
CA GLY A 80 -15.28 9.93 -18.01
C GLY A 80 -15.14 11.42 -18.32
N ALA A 81 -14.15 11.79 -19.14
CA ALA A 81 -14.01 13.10 -19.77
C ALA A 81 -14.63 13.04 -21.17
#